data_AF-A0A1M5T0G0-F1
#
_entry.id   AF-A0A1M5T0G0-F1
#
_cell.length_a   1.000
_cell.length_b   1.000
_cell.length_c   1.000
_cell.angle_alpha   90.00
_cell.angle_beta   90.00
_cell.angle_gamma   90.00
#
_symmetry.space_group_name_H-M   'P 1'
#
loop_
_entity.id
_entity.type
_entity.pdbx_description
1 polymer ?
#
loop_
_entity_poly.entity_id
_entity_poly.type
_entity_poly.pdbx_seq_one_letter_code
_entity_poly.pdbx_strand_id
1 'polypeptide(L)'
;MASLMVGLNRQKTGGYAARKVIPKDVREEYARVYGVGWEEKLSLPPGYSPHEAKARCGEWLAEIETRIGTLRARKNGKGQPLTRRNAHALAGRWYSWFISKHETDLRTPKHWRSMSNHLVWDVIYPHAPDEYHQDTKRDPEWEWKAHPEVRAAVRPVIAEEAKTASFLLEQGVFLTPEASNLFLDAVEDNLLAAYVRLEGLARGDYGPDVLMDQFPEYVSSSLEANRSIGCWKLLEAWIAGVQPSPSTVARWTTVFKTADARFSDASTITVEAAKEWMNSLIDGKRSADTVATVWRTALKTVFAWGVGEKLIKANPFKDVRISVPRKVTERETKAFTAEEAEAILRAALAYEHPKTVDERARRWVPWLCAYTGARPGEITQLRGSDIQKRGGDYFARLSPSAGKIKTRTARTVPLHEHLVEQGFIQFVDDMGSGPLFYTRRPASAGPEPVQSPAERTRERLGQWVRSLGITDPELRPNHAWRHTFKARAERFGMSERYSDAITGHAPPTAGRAYGKPIPEDLAEAIRTFPRYRL
;
A
#
# COMPACT_ATOMS: atom_id res chain seq x y z
N MET A 1 4.67 -11.77 1.32
CA MET A 1 4.11 -13.13 1.23
C MET A 1 2.64 -13.01 0.93
N ALA A 2 2.25 -13.18 -0.34
CA ALA A 2 0.85 -13.12 -0.76
C ALA A 2 0.09 -14.35 -0.23
N SER A 3 -0.89 -14.14 0.67
CA SER A 3 -1.91 -15.16 0.91
C SER A 3 -2.92 -15.06 -0.23
N LEU A 4 -2.86 -16.03 -1.15
CA LEU A 4 -3.87 -16.25 -2.18
C LEU A 4 -5.24 -16.40 -1.49
N MET A 5 -6.13 -15.42 -1.63
CA MET A 5 -7.53 -15.55 -1.24
C MET A 5 -8.12 -16.75 -2.01
N VAL A 6 -8.53 -17.79 -1.29
CA VAL A 6 -9.20 -18.95 -1.89
C VAL A 6 -10.59 -18.52 -2.34
N GLY A 7 -10.83 -18.54 -3.64
CA GLY A 7 -12.13 -18.20 -4.24
C GLY A 7 -13.12 -19.36 -4.12
N LEU A 8 -14.27 -19.10 -3.49
CA LEU A 8 -15.42 -19.99 -3.49
C LEU A 8 -16.23 -19.78 -4.78
N ASN A 9 -16.28 -20.79 -5.63
CA ASN A 9 -16.95 -20.72 -6.94
C ASN A 9 -18.24 -21.53 -6.93
N ARG A 10 -19.34 -20.96 -7.45
CA ARG A 10 -20.59 -21.67 -7.69
C ARG A 10 -20.47 -22.53 -8.96
N GLN A 11 -20.82 -23.81 -8.87
CA GLN A 11 -20.74 -24.75 -9.97
C GLN A 11 -22.02 -24.71 -10.83
N LYS A 12 -21.92 -25.18 -12.09
CA LYS A 12 -23.06 -25.30 -13.01
C LYS A 12 -24.18 -26.21 -12.47
N THR A 13 -23.84 -27.13 -11.58
CA THR A 13 -24.76 -28.06 -10.89
C THR A 13 -25.52 -27.42 -9.73
N GLY A 14 -25.22 -26.16 -9.37
CA GLY A 14 -25.85 -25.44 -8.26
C GLY A 14 -25.11 -25.57 -6.91
N GLY A 15 -24.10 -26.44 -6.81
CA GLY A 15 -23.22 -26.57 -5.63
C GLY A 15 -22.08 -25.54 -5.60
N TYR A 16 -21.18 -25.64 -4.62
CA TYR A 16 -20.01 -24.77 -4.48
C TYR A 16 -18.72 -25.56 -4.40
N ALA A 17 -17.63 -24.99 -4.92
CA ALA A 17 -16.30 -25.56 -4.76
C ALA A 17 -15.22 -24.51 -4.48
N ALA A 18 -14.23 -24.90 -3.69
CA ALA A 18 -13.04 -24.13 -3.40
C ALA A 18 -11.80 -25.03 -3.48
N ARG A 19 -10.65 -24.44 -3.80
CA ARG A 19 -9.38 -25.17 -3.90
C ARG A 19 -8.28 -24.41 -3.19
N LYS A 20 -7.49 -25.11 -2.39
CA LYS A 20 -6.33 -24.56 -1.70
C LYS A 20 -5.09 -25.31 -2.15
N VAL A 21 -4.18 -24.61 -2.81
CA VAL A 21 -2.88 -25.15 -3.19
C VAL A 21 -2.05 -25.35 -1.93
N ILE A 22 -1.51 -26.56 -1.75
CA ILE A 22 -0.59 -26.85 -0.65
C ILE A 22 0.78 -26.27 -1.00
N PRO A 23 1.35 -25.40 -0.15
CA PRO A 23 2.64 -24.76 -0.41
C PRO A 23 3.78 -25.75 -0.60
N LYS A 24 4.69 -25.44 -1.54
CA LYS A 24 5.80 -26.31 -1.94
C LYS A 24 6.69 -26.72 -0.75
N ASP A 25 6.84 -25.83 0.23
CA ASP A 25 7.72 -26.01 1.38
C ASP A 25 7.23 -27.07 2.40
N VAL A 26 5.94 -27.41 2.41
CA VAL A 26 5.38 -28.48 3.28
C VAL A 26 4.75 -29.63 2.50
N ARG A 27 4.88 -29.61 1.17
CA ARG A 27 4.14 -30.48 0.26
C ARG A 27 4.34 -31.98 0.50
N GLU A 28 5.59 -32.40 0.65
CA GLU A 28 5.95 -33.81 0.86
C GLU A 28 5.45 -34.33 2.21
N GLU A 29 5.58 -33.52 3.25
CA GLU A 29 5.13 -33.89 4.59
C GLU A 29 3.61 -33.87 4.72
N TYR A 30 2.95 -32.89 4.08
CA TYR A 30 1.48 -32.83 4.00
C TYR A 30 0.94 -34.05 3.26
N ALA A 31 1.57 -34.47 2.16
CA ALA A 31 1.21 -35.70 1.44
C ALA A 31 1.40 -36.97 2.29
N ARG A 32 2.48 -37.04 3.06
CA ARG A 32 2.77 -38.16 3.96
C ARG A 32 1.74 -38.30 5.09
N VAL A 33 1.31 -37.17 5.66
CA VAL A 33 0.42 -37.16 6.84
C VAL A 33 -1.06 -37.18 6.47
N TYR A 34 -1.45 -36.50 5.39
CA TYR A 34 -2.86 -36.30 5.02
C TYR A 34 -3.24 -36.91 3.66
N GLY A 35 -2.32 -37.61 2.98
CA GLY A 35 -2.59 -38.36 1.75
C GLY A 35 -2.79 -37.51 0.48
N VAL A 36 -2.75 -36.18 0.58
CA VAL A 36 -2.89 -35.25 -0.55
C VAL A 36 -1.71 -34.30 -0.63
N GLY A 37 -1.11 -34.14 -1.81
CA GLY A 37 0.12 -33.34 -1.96
C GLY A 37 -0.09 -31.97 -2.59
N TRP A 38 -0.91 -31.87 -3.64
CA TRP A 38 -0.88 -30.66 -4.49
C TRP A 38 -1.91 -29.61 -4.13
N GLU A 39 -3.14 -30.05 -3.85
CA GLU A 39 -4.26 -29.20 -3.50
C GLU A 39 -5.29 -29.95 -2.68
N GLU A 40 -5.91 -29.25 -1.74
CA GLU A 40 -7.12 -29.69 -1.05
C GLU A 40 -8.33 -29.09 -1.77
N LYS A 41 -9.43 -29.85 -1.82
CA LYS A 41 -10.66 -29.45 -2.51
C LYS A 41 -11.84 -29.52 -1.56
N LEU A 42 -12.58 -28.42 -1.49
CA LEU A 42 -13.92 -28.40 -0.92
C LEU A 42 -14.93 -28.57 -2.06
N SER A 43 -15.87 -29.49 -1.89
CA SER A 43 -17.03 -29.64 -2.76
C SER A 43 -18.29 -29.73 -1.91
N LEU A 44 -19.17 -28.75 -2.06
CA LEU A 44 -20.45 -28.68 -1.36
C LEU A 44 -21.58 -28.99 -2.37
N PRO A 45 -22.51 -29.91 -2.04
CA PRO A 45 -23.63 -30.24 -2.93
C PRO A 45 -24.59 -29.05 -3.13
N PRO A 46 -25.48 -29.13 -4.14
CA PRO A 46 -26.55 -28.15 -4.30
C PRO A 46 -27.46 -28.12 -3.06
N GLY A 47 -27.87 -26.93 -2.60
CA GLY A 47 -28.78 -26.76 -1.46
C GLY A 47 -28.28 -25.81 -0.38
N TYR A 48 -26.98 -25.52 -0.33
CA TYR A 48 -26.44 -24.52 0.61
C TYR A 48 -26.69 -23.09 0.13
N SER A 49 -27.10 -22.21 1.04
CA SER A 49 -27.15 -20.78 0.77
C SER A 49 -25.75 -20.20 0.54
N PRO A 50 -25.60 -19.06 -0.16
CA PRO A 50 -24.30 -18.40 -0.33
C PRO A 50 -23.59 -18.08 0.99
N HIS A 51 -24.36 -17.80 2.06
CA HIS A 51 -23.81 -17.50 3.38
C HIS A 51 -23.26 -18.76 4.06
N GLU A 52 -24.02 -19.86 4.07
CA GLU A 52 -23.58 -21.14 4.64
C GLU A 52 -22.40 -21.72 3.87
N ALA A 53 -22.41 -21.64 2.55
CA ALA A 53 -21.29 -22.07 1.72
C ALA A 53 -20.00 -21.28 2.02
N LYS A 54 -20.13 -19.97 2.30
CA LYS A 54 -19.00 -19.12 2.71
C LYS A 54 -18.50 -19.44 4.11
N ALA A 55 -19.39 -19.71 5.07
CA ALA A 55 -19.03 -20.13 6.42
C ALA A 55 -18.27 -21.46 6.42
N ARG A 56 -18.80 -22.48 5.72
CA ARG A 56 -18.16 -23.79 5.55
C ARG A 56 -16.83 -23.71 4.81
N CYS A 57 -16.72 -22.83 3.81
CA CYS A 57 -15.44 -22.56 3.14
C CYS A 57 -14.42 -21.91 4.09
N GLY A 58 -14.88 -21.08 5.04
CA GLY A 58 -14.05 -20.48 6.07
C GLY A 58 -13.51 -21.52 7.05
N GLU A 59 -14.36 -22.40 7.57
CA GLU A 59 -13.99 -23.51 8.46
C GLU A 59 -12.96 -24.44 7.80
N TRP A 60 -13.25 -24.90 6.59
CA TRP A 60 -12.37 -25.77 5.81
C TRP A 60 -11.01 -25.10 5.51
N LEU A 61 -11.01 -23.80 5.18
CA LEU A 61 -9.77 -23.08 4.93
C LEU A 61 -8.94 -22.90 6.21
N ALA A 62 -9.59 -22.63 7.35
CA ALA A 62 -8.93 -22.51 8.65
C ALA A 62 -8.28 -23.83 9.08
N GLU A 63 -8.93 -24.96 8.81
CA GLU A 63 -8.39 -26.28 9.08
C GLU A 63 -7.12 -26.56 8.26
N ILE A 64 -7.14 -26.28 6.95
CA ILE A 64 -5.98 -26.51 6.07
C ILE A 64 -4.82 -25.56 6.41
N GLU A 65 -5.10 -24.29 6.70
CA GLU A 65 -4.06 -23.33 7.12
C GLU A 65 -3.44 -23.73 8.46
N THR A 66 -4.24 -24.27 9.40
CA THR A 66 -3.73 -24.85 10.65
C THR A 66 -2.78 -26.01 10.37
N ARG A 67 -3.17 -26.99 9.54
CA ARG A 67 -2.31 -28.13 9.16
C ARG A 67 -0.99 -27.67 8.50
N ILE A 68 -1.06 -26.74 7.55
CA ILE A 68 0.12 -26.14 6.91
C ILE A 68 0.99 -25.42 7.95
N GLY A 69 0.38 -24.66 8.86
CA GLY A 69 1.06 -23.96 9.95
C GLY A 69 1.81 -24.92 10.87
N THR A 70 1.18 -26.01 11.28
CA THR A 70 1.77 -27.06 12.12
C THR A 70 2.99 -27.70 11.46
N LEU A 71 2.88 -28.05 10.16
CA LEU A 71 4.01 -28.63 9.42
C LEU A 71 5.16 -27.63 9.22
N ARG A 72 4.85 -26.35 8.97
CA ARG A 72 5.87 -25.29 8.88
C ARG A 72 6.57 -25.03 10.21
N ALA A 73 5.82 -25.03 11.31
CA ALA A 73 6.36 -24.86 12.65
C ALA A 73 7.30 -26.02 13.01
N ARG A 74 6.90 -27.26 12.67
CA ARG A 74 7.72 -28.46 12.85
C ARG A 74 8.99 -28.43 12.01
N LYS A 75 8.91 -27.95 10.76
CA LYS A 75 10.05 -27.87 9.82
C LYS A 75 11.07 -26.78 10.17
N ASN A 76 10.64 -25.69 10.82
CA ASN A 76 11.48 -24.51 11.07
C ASN A 76 11.93 -24.34 12.53
N GLY A 77 11.44 -25.15 13.48
CA GLY A 77 11.86 -25.08 14.89
C GLY A 77 11.58 -23.75 15.60
N LYS A 78 10.68 -22.91 15.10
CA LYS A 78 10.37 -21.58 15.65
C LYS A 78 8.95 -21.53 16.22
N GLY A 79 8.81 -21.82 17.52
CA GLY A 79 7.60 -21.47 18.27
C GLY A 79 7.50 -19.95 18.55
N GLN A 80 6.40 -19.52 19.15
CA GLN A 80 6.17 -18.15 19.60
C GLN A 80 6.99 -17.86 20.87
N PRO A 81 7.77 -16.77 20.94
CA PRO A 81 8.40 -16.34 22.19
C PRO A 81 7.36 -15.73 23.15
N LEU A 82 7.59 -15.83 24.46
CA LEU A 82 6.78 -15.17 25.49
C LEU A 82 7.61 -14.21 26.32
N THR A 83 7.01 -13.07 26.66
CA THR A 83 7.49 -12.21 27.76
C THR A 83 6.96 -12.79 29.08
N ARG A 84 7.61 -12.47 30.22
CA ARG A 84 7.11 -12.89 31.55
C ARG A 84 5.64 -12.51 31.77
N ARG A 85 5.26 -11.28 31.41
CA ARG A 85 3.87 -10.82 31.50
C ARG A 85 2.91 -11.66 30.65
N ASN A 86 3.27 -11.99 29.41
CA ASN A 86 2.42 -12.82 28.55
C ASN A 86 2.42 -14.29 28.96
N ALA A 87 3.48 -14.79 29.61
CA ALA A 87 3.47 -16.12 30.22
C ALA A 87 2.48 -16.18 31.39
N HIS A 88 2.46 -15.17 32.27
CA HIS A 88 1.46 -15.05 33.35
C HIS A 88 0.04 -14.90 32.80
N ALA A 89 -0.15 -14.09 31.75
CA ALA A 89 -1.45 -13.94 31.12
C ALA A 89 -1.94 -15.26 30.45
N LEU A 90 -1.02 -16.02 29.86
CA LEU A 90 -1.33 -17.33 29.27
C LEU A 90 -1.64 -18.36 30.35
N ALA A 91 -0.94 -18.30 31.49
CA ALA A 91 -1.24 -19.10 32.68
C ALA A 91 -2.64 -18.76 33.22
N GLY A 92 -3.09 -17.50 33.19
CA GLY A 92 -4.47 -17.13 33.53
C GLY A 92 -5.51 -17.79 32.61
N ARG A 93 -5.26 -17.80 31.30
CA ARG A 93 -6.12 -18.53 30.34
C ARG A 93 -6.10 -20.04 30.58
N TRP A 94 -4.93 -20.59 30.88
CA TRP A 94 -4.79 -22.00 31.25
C TRP A 94 -5.59 -22.31 32.52
N TYR A 95 -5.51 -21.45 33.54
CA TYR A 95 -6.22 -21.61 34.80
C TYR A 95 -7.74 -21.66 34.55
N SER A 96 -8.31 -20.69 33.83
CA SER A 96 -9.76 -20.72 33.52
C SER A 96 -10.16 -21.96 32.74
N TRP A 97 -9.35 -22.34 31.76
CA TRP A 97 -9.56 -23.55 30.97
C TRP A 97 -9.51 -24.81 31.84
N PHE A 98 -8.52 -24.90 32.73
CA PHE A 98 -8.29 -26.05 33.60
C PHE A 98 -9.44 -26.23 34.59
N ILE A 99 -9.91 -25.14 35.21
CA ILE A 99 -11.10 -25.17 36.08
C ILE A 99 -12.33 -25.64 35.29
N SER A 100 -12.63 -25.01 34.15
CA SER A 100 -13.80 -25.35 33.33
C SER A 100 -13.84 -26.81 32.88
N LYS A 101 -12.68 -27.39 32.51
CA LYS A 101 -12.59 -28.80 32.11
C LYS A 101 -12.94 -29.76 33.24
N HIS A 102 -12.61 -29.41 34.48
CA HIS A 102 -12.86 -30.27 35.64
C HIS A 102 -14.17 -29.95 36.37
N GLU A 103 -14.78 -28.79 36.11
CA GLU A 103 -16.11 -28.45 36.62
C GLU A 103 -17.22 -29.33 36.02
N THR A 104 -17.07 -29.73 34.75
CA THR A 104 -18.04 -30.61 34.07
C THR A 104 -18.12 -32.04 34.62
N ASP A 105 -17.06 -32.52 35.27
CA ASP A 105 -16.97 -33.84 35.94
C ASP A 105 -16.17 -33.69 37.24
N LEU A 106 -16.76 -32.95 38.18
CA LEU A 106 -16.08 -32.52 39.41
C LEU A 106 -15.84 -33.70 40.36
N ARG A 107 -14.56 -34.07 40.53
CA ARG A 107 -14.12 -35.11 41.46
C ARG A 107 -14.32 -34.69 42.92
N THR A 108 -14.21 -35.66 43.84
CA THR A 108 -14.41 -35.42 45.28
C THR A 108 -13.40 -34.42 45.87
N PRO A 109 -13.74 -33.68 46.94
CA PRO A 109 -12.79 -32.79 47.62
C PRO A 109 -11.50 -33.48 48.07
N LYS A 110 -11.61 -34.77 48.48
CA LYS A 110 -10.46 -35.58 48.89
C LYS A 110 -9.47 -35.81 47.74
N HIS A 111 -9.96 -35.95 46.51
CA HIS A 111 -9.12 -36.13 45.33
C HIS A 111 -8.24 -34.90 45.09
N TRP A 112 -8.83 -33.71 45.05
CA TRP A 112 -8.08 -32.46 44.83
C TRP A 112 -7.09 -32.17 45.94
N ARG A 113 -7.46 -32.41 47.20
CA ARG A 113 -6.52 -32.34 48.33
C ARG A 113 -5.34 -33.30 48.18
N SER A 114 -5.59 -34.52 47.70
CA SER A 114 -4.55 -35.50 47.45
C SER A 114 -3.59 -35.03 46.36
N MET A 115 -4.09 -34.39 45.30
CA MET A 115 -3.25 -33.80 44.25
C MET A 115 -2.42 -32.63 44.78
N SER A 116 -3.01 -31.73 45.58
CA SER A 116 -2.26 -30.65 46.25
C SER A 116 -1.13 -31.19 47.12
N ASN A 117 -1.40 -32.22 47.93
CA ASN A 117 -0.39 -32.84 48.77
C ASN A 117 0.72 -33.51 47.96
N HIS A 118 0.36 -34.22 46.89
CA HIS A 118 1.31 -34.86 46.00
C HIS A 118 2.25 -33.85 45.35
N LEU A 119 1.69 -32.79 44.78
CA LEU A 119 2.45 -31.70 44.16
C LEU A 119 3.46 -31.07 45.15
N VAL A 120 3.02 -30.80 46.38
CA VAL A 120 3.89 -30.16 47.38
C VAL A 120 4.94 -31.12 47.91
N TRP A 121 4.54 -32.31 48.38
CA TRP A 121 5.40 -33.19 49.17
C TRP A 121 6.17 -34.23 48.37
N ASP A 122 5.61 -34.70 47.25
CA ASP A 122 6.20 -35.77 46.45
C ASP A 122 6.89 -35.24 45.19
N VAL A 123 6.51 -34.04 44.72
CA VAL A 123 7.09 -33.42 43.51
C VAL A 123 8.05 -32.29 43.85
N ILE A 124 7.64 -31.29 44.64
CA ILE A 124 8.47 -30.09 44.89
C ILE A 124 9.44 -30.30 46.06
N TYR A 125 8.96 -30.80 47.20
CA TYR A 125 9.76 -30.98 48.42
C TYR A 125 11.04 -31.82 48.26
N PRO A 126 11.09 -32.91 47.45
CA PRO A 126 12.32 -33.68 47.26
C PRO A 126 13.47 -32.92 46.60
N HIS A 127 13.20 -31.75 46.02
CA HIS A 127 14.21 -30.87 45.43
C HIS A 127 14.64 -29.74 46.37
N ALA A 128 14.19 -29.74 47.62
CA ALA A 128 14.63 -28.76 48.60
C ALA A 128 16.13 -28.92 48.91
N PRO A 129 16.85 -27.82 49.17
CA PRO A 129 18.26 -27.89 49.56
C PRO A 129 18.42 -28.56 50.93
N ASP A 130 19.54 -29.26 51.15
CA ASP A 130 19.85 -29.95 52.42
C ASP A 130 19.72 -29.04 53.65
N GLU A 131 20.07 -27.77 53.51
CA GLU A 131 19.97 -26.76 54.58
C GLU A 131 18.50 -26.49 55.00
N TYR A 132 17.56 -26.62 54.07
CA TYR A 132 16.13 -26.48 54.35
C TYR A 132 15.59 -27.70 55.12
N HIS A 133 16.07 -28.90 54.79
CA HIS A 133 15.73 -30.11 55.56
C HIS A 133 16.25 -30.08 57.00
N GLN A 134 17.36 -29.37 57.23
CA GLN A 134 17.96 -29.21 58.55
C GLN A 134 17.26 -28.13 59.40
N ASP A 135 16.77 -27.05 58.78
CA ASP A 135 16.06 -25.97 59.47
C ASP A 135 15.00 -25.31 58.56
N THR A 136 13.79 -25.88 58.59
CA THR A 136 12.65 -25.41 57.77
C THR A 136 12.20 -23.98 58.10
N LYS A 137 12.70 -23.38 59.20
CA LYS A 137 12.37 -22.00 59.60
C LYS A 137 13.26 -20.95 58.93
N ARG A 138 14.36 -21.35 58.26
CA ARG A 138 15.26 -20.42 57.57
C ARG A 138 14.68 -19.83 56.28
N ASP A 139 13.81 -20.57 55.62
CA ASP A 139 13.09 -20.13 54.42
C ASP A 139 11.59 -20.43 54.57
N PRO A 140 10.86 -19.64 55.39
CA PRO A 140 9.45 -19.90 55.67
C PRO A 140 8.56 -19.72 54.44
N GLU A 141 9.02 -19.00 53.42
CA GLU A 141 8.26 -18.70 52.19
C GLU A 141 8.57 -19.68 51.04
N TRP A 142 9.52 -20.60 51.25
CA TRP A 142 9.95 -21.58 50.27
C TRP A 142 10.47 -20.90 49.00
N GLU A 143 11.23 -19.81 49.15
CA GLU A 143 11.88 -19.13 48.02
C GLU A 143 12.75 -20.09 47.21
N TRP A 144 13.32 -21.12 47.86
CA TRP A 144 14.14 -22.12 47.19
C TRP A 144 13.43 -22.84 46.03
N LYS A 145 12.09 -22.95 46.04
CA LYS A 145 11.35 -23.57 44.93
C LYS A 145 11.47 -22.78 43.63
N ALA A 146 11.77 -21.49 43.71
CA ALA A 146 11.94 -20.62 42.55
C ALA A 146 13.33 -20.75 41.91
N HIS A 147 14.26 -21.53 42.50
CA HIS A 147 15.57 -21.74 41.91
C HIS A 147 15.48 -22.43 40.53
N PRO A 148 16.26 -21.99 39.53
CA PRO A 148 16.19 -22.51 38.17
C PRO A 148 16.34 -24.04 38.05
N GLU A 149 17.20 -24.63 38.87
CA GLU A 149 17.46 -26.07 38.94
C GLU A 149 16.25 -26.85 39.47
N VAL A 150 15.55 -26.32 40.48
CA VAL A 150 14.33 -26.92 41.03
C VAL A 150 13.21 -26.84 40.00
N ARG A 151 12.96 -25.66 39.41
CA ARG A 151 11.96 -25.49 38.34
C ARG A 151 12.23 -26.39 37.14
N ALA A 152 13.50 -26.51 36.73
CA ALA A 152 13.85 -27.41 35.63
C ALA A 152 13.52 -28.88 35.91
N ALA A 153 13.70 -29.33 37.16
CA ALA A 153 13.42 -30.71 37.56
C ALA A 153 11.92 -31.02 37.64
N VAL A 154 11.09 -30.08 38.12
CA VAL A 154 9.65 -30.30 38.31
C VAL A 154 8.81 -30.07 37.05
N ARG A 155 9.26 -29.23 36.11
CA ARG A 155 8.55 -28.87 34.86
C ARG A 155 7.91 -30.05 34.10
N PRO A 156 8.56 -31.22 33.92
CA PRO A 156 7.94 -32.35 33.22
C PRO A 156 6.69 -32.87 33.93
N VAL A 157 6.73 -32.97 35.26
CA VAL A 157 5.60 -33.43 36.08
C VAL A 157 4.48 -32.37 36.04
N ILE A 158 4.84 -31.09 36.20
CA ILE A 158 3.88 -29.98 36.07
C ILE A 158 3.18 -30.01 34.70
N ALA A 159 3.94 -30.21 33.61
CA ALA A 159 3.37 -30.24 32.26
C ALA A 159 2.32 -31.34 32.08
N GLU A 160 2.54 -32.51 32.69
CA GLU A 160 1.63 -33.65 32.67
C GLU A 160 0.40 -33.39 33.55
N GLU A 161 0.59 -33.04 34.83
CA GLU A 161 -0.50 -32.84 35.79
C GLU A 161 -1.42 -31.67 35.42
N ALA A 162 -0.83 -30.57 34.92
CA ALA A 162 -1.56 -29.39 34.46
C ALA A 162 -2.10 -29.53 33.03
N LYS A 163 -1.84 -30.65 32.33
CA LYS A 163 -2.29 -30.92 30.95
C LYS A 163 -1.93 -29.77 29.99
N THR A 164 -0.74 -29.19 30.15
CA THR A 164 -0.35 -27.95 29.45
C THR A 164 -0.24 -28.14 27.95
N ALA A 165 0.17 -29.32 27.48
CA ALA A 165 0.20 -29.66 26.06
C ALA A 165 -1.20 -29.64 25.43
N SER A 166 -2.20 -30.20 26.12
CA SER A 166 -3.59 -30.20 25.67
C SER A 166 -4.16 -28.79 25.63
N PHE A 167 -3.88 -27.98 26.66
CA PHE A 167 -4.28 -26.58 26.67
C PHE A 167 -3.68 -25.80 25.49
N LEU A 168 -2.36 -25.87 25.30
CA LEU A 168 -1.68 -25.15 24.22
C LEU A 168 -2.21 -25.58 22.84
N LEU A 169 -2.48 -26.88 22.67
CA LEU A 169 -3.08 -27.42 21.46
C LEU A 169 -4.50 -26.86 21.22
N GLU A 170 -5.36 -26.86 22.23
CA GLU A 170 -6.74 -26.33 22.14
C GLU A 170 -6.76 -24.81 21.87
N GLN A 171 -5.79 -24.08 22.41
CA GLN A 171 -5.64 -22.64 22.15
C GLN A 171 -4.95 -22.32 20.81
N GLY A 172 -4.41 -23.33 20.11
CA GLY A 172 -3.62 -23.15 18.89
C GLY A 172 -2.32 -22.38 19.10
N VAL A 173 -1.75 -22.45 20.31
CA VAL A 173 -0.52 -21.74 20.70
C VAL A 173 0.67 -22.70 20.65
N PHE A 174 1.71 -22.33 19.92
CA PHE A 174 2.97 -23.09 19.84
C PHE A 174 4.11 -22.22 20.37
N LEU A 175 4.87 -22.68 21.35
CA LEU A 175 5.89 -21.88 22.06
C LEU A 175 7.32 -22.33 21.70
N THR A 176 8.30 -21.41 21.78
CA THR A 176 9.73 -21.81 21.76
C THR A 176 10.08 -22.58 23.03
N PRO A 177 11.19 -23.34 23.09
CA PRO A 177 11.60 -24.03 24.32
C PRO A 177 11.70 -23.10 25.54
N GLU A 178 12.25 -21.91 25.36
CA GLU A 178 12.41 -20.91 26.43
C GLU A 178 11.04 -20.33 26.85
N ALA A 179 10.15 -20.11 25.89
CA ALA A 179 8.80 -19.64 26.15
C ALA A 179 7.92 -20.70 26.81
N SER A 180 8.09 -21.97 26.45
CA SER A 180 7.47 -23.12 27.13
C SER A 180 7.92 -23.18 28.59
N ASN A 181 9.21 -23.00 28.88
CA ASN A 181 9.71 -22.94 30.25
C ASN A 181 9.07 -21.80 31.04
N LEU A 182 9.02 -20.58 30.48
CA LEU A 182 8.36 -19.44 31.13
C LEU A 182 6.87 -19.66 31.37
N PHE A 183 6.18 -20.33 30.45
CA PHE A 183 4.78 -20.69 30.62
C PHE A 183 4.58 -21.76 31.70
N LEU A 184 5.39 -22.82 31.71
CA LEU A 184 5.34 -23.87 32.73
C LEU A 184 5.66 -23.33 34.12
N ASP A 185 6.64 -22.43 34.23
CA ASP A 185 6.98 -21.72 35.45
C ASP A 185 5.78 -20.94 35.99
N ALA A 186 5.08 -20.20 35.13
CA ALA A 186 3.88 -19.46 35.51
C ALA A 186 2.68 -20.37 35.84
N VAL A 187 2.58 -21.55 35.22
CA VAL A 187 1.57 -22.56 35.56
C VAL A 187 1.85 -23.20 36.92
N GLU A 188 3.11 -23.57 37.19
CA GLU A 188 3.55 -24.11 38.49
C GLU A 188 3.16 -23.17 39.63
N ASP A 189 3.42 -21.87 39.48
CA ASP A 189 3.09 -20.84 40.48
C ASP A 189 1.58 -20.75 40.79
N ASN A 190 0.72 -21.26 39.90
CA ASN A 190 -0.74 -21.17 40.02
C ASN A 190 -1.46 -22.54 40.12
N LEU A 191 -0.75 -23.65 39.96
CA LEU A 191 -1.37 -24.99 39.92
C LEU A 191 -1.96 -25.41 41.27
N LEU A 192 -1.25 -25.14 42.37
CA LEU A 192 -1.76 -25.41 43.72
C LEU A 192 -3.06 -24.63 43.98
N ALA A 193 -3.11 -23.37 43.56
CA ALA A 193 -4.32 -22.56 43.69
C ALA A 193 -5.49 -23.12 42.86
N ALA A 194 -5.23 -23.66 41.67
CA ALA A 194 -6.25 -24.33 40.86
C ALA A 194 -6.82 -25.58 41.56
N TYR A 195 -5.98 -26.40 42.19
CA TYR A 195 -6.46 -27.54 42.98
C TYR A 195 -7.26 -27.12 44.21
N VAL A 196 -6.81 -26.08 44.93
CA VAL A 196 -7.56 -25.53 46.07
C VAL A 196 -8.92 -24.98 45.62
N ARG A 197 -8.99 -24.32 44.45
CA ARG A 197 -10.24 -23.84 43.87
C ARG A 197 -11.19 -25.00 43.53
N LEU A 198 -10.70 -26.06 42.89
CA LEU A 198 -11.49 -27.24 42.57
C LEU A 198 -11.95 -28.00 43.82
N GLU A 199 -11.14 -28.06 44.87
CA GLU A 199 -11.54 -28.59 46.18
C GLU A 199 -12.68 -27.77 46.80
N GLY A 200 -12.60 -26.43 46.72
CA GLY A 200 -13.64 -25.51 47.16
C GLY A 200 -14.96 -25.69 46.40
N LEU A 201 -14.89 -25.72 45.07
CA LEU A 201 -16.05 -26.00 44.21
C LEU A 201 -16.68 -27.36 44.55
N ALA A 202 -15.86 -28.39 44.81
CA ALA A 202 -16.35 -29.72 45.18
C ALA A 202 -17.01 -29.76 46.58
N ARG A 203 -16.78 -28.74 47.41
CA ARG A 203 -17.48 -28.50 48.69
C ARG A 203 -18.71 -27.60 48.55
N GLY A 204 -18.98 -27.08 47.36
CA GLY A 204 -20.07 -26.16 47.08
C GLY A 204 -19.72 -24.68 47.25
N ASP A 205 -18.44 -24.31 47.31
CA ASP A 205 -18.00 -22.90 47.33
C ASP A 205 -17.93 -22.32 45.91
N TYR A 206 -19.03 -21.70 45.49
CA TYR A 206 -19.15 -20.97 44.21
C TYR A 206 -18.92 -19.46 44.36
N GLY A 207 -18.24 -19.03 45.44
CA GLY A 207 -17.84 -17.64 45.63
C GLY A 207 -16.93 -17.11 44.51
N PRO A 208 -16.72 -15.79 44.43
CA PRO A 208 -15.90 -15.17 43.38
C PRO A 208 -14.45 -15.67 43.42
N ASP A 209 -13.87 -15.93 42.25
CA ASP A 209 -12.47 -16.34 42.11
C ASP A 209 -11.56 -15.11 42.07
N VAL A 210 -11.02 -14.72 43.22
CA VAL A 210 -10.18 -13.52 43.38
C VAL A 210 -8.84 -13.64 42.64
N LEU A 211 -8.37 -14.87 42.35
CA LEU A 211 -7.12 -15.07 41.61
C LEU A 211 -7.30 -14.75 40.13
N MET A 212 -8.49 -15.00 39.58
CA MET A 212 -8.82 -14.68 38.19
C MET A 212 -8.64 -13.19 37.85
N ASP A 213 -8.95 -12.31 38.79
CA ASP A 213 -8.84 -10.85 38.62
C ASP A 213 -7.39 -10.34 38.66
N GLN A 214 -6.44 -11.17 39.12
CA GLN A 214 -5.02 -10.81 39.22
C GLN A 214 -4.24 -11.10 37.93
N PHE A 215 -4.79 -11.91 37.02
CA PHE A 215 -4.11 -12.23 35.77
C PHE A 215 -4.16 -11.06 34.78
N PRO A 216 -3.03 -10.67 34.17
CA PRO A 216 -3.03 -9.65 33.13
C PRO A 216 -3.71 -10.17 31.85
N GLU A 217 -4.25 -9.26 31.04
CA GLU A 217 -4.82 -9.59 29.73
C GLU A 217 -3.74 -10.15 28.79
N TYR A 218 -4.01 -11.31 28.16
CA TYR A 218 -3.09 -11.93 27.20
C TYR A 218 -3.12 -11.20 25.86
N VAL A 219 -2.01 -10.53 25.55
CA VAL A 219 -1.78 -9.87 24.27
C VAL A 219 -0.97 -10.81 23.38
N SER A 220 -1.56 -11.27 22.27
CA SER A 220 -0.83 -12.14 21.34
C SER A 220 0.38 -11.39 20.77
N SER A 221 1.54 -12.06 20.66
CA SER A 221 2.75 -11.42 20.10
C SER A 221 2.61 -11.05 18.62
N SER A 222 1.57 -11.54 17.94
CA SER A 222 1.14 -11.02 16.63
C SER A 222 0.62 -9.58 16.67
N LEU A 223 0.14 -9.10 17.82
CA LEU A 223 -0.26 -7.70 18.03
C LEU A 223 0.93 -6.82 18.43
N GLU A 224 1.91 -7.33 19.16
CA GLU A 224 3.18 -6.61 19.43
C GLU A 224 4.10 -6.57 18.19
N ALA A 225 3.99 -7.56 17.29
CA ALA A 225 4.68 -7.57 16.01
C ALA A 225 4.04 -6.65 14.96
N ASN A 226 2.90 -6.00 15.24
CA ASN A 226 2.43 -4.85 14.48
C ASN A 226 3.19 -3.62 14.97
N ARG A 227 4.50 -3.65 14.68
CA ARG A 227 5.47 -2.62 15.03
C ARG A 227 4.91 -1.27 14.63
N SER A 228 4.93 -0.34 15.58
CA SER A 228 5.02 1.09 15.33
C SER A 228 5.73 1.35 14.00
N ILE A 229 4.98 1.73 12.98
CA ILE A 229 5.52 2.01 11.65
C ILE A 229 5.53 3.52 11.50
N GLY A 230 6.71 4.11 11.40
CA GLY A 230 6.86 5.53 11.12
C GLY A 230 6.20 5.90 9.79
N CYS A 231 5.78 7.15 9.66
CA CYS A 231 5.20 7.66 8.41
C CYS A 231 6.15 7.44 7.23
N TRP A 232 7.46 7.63 7.43
CA TRP A 232 8.47 7.42 6.40
C TRP A 232 8.51 5.96 5.92
N LYS A 233 8.57 5.00 6.85
CA LYS A 233 8.57 3.57 6.52
C LYS A 233 7.29 3.13 5.80
N LEU A 234 6.16 3.76 6.14
CA LEU A 234 4.90 3.52 5.44
C LEU A 234 4.96 3.98 3.98
N LEU A 235 5.61 5.13 3.70
CA LEU A 235 5.86 5.57 2.33
C LEU A 235 6.82 4.63 1.59
N GLU A 236 7.90 4.19 2.21
CA GLU A 236 8.86 3.25 1.59
C GLU A 236 8.17 1.95 1.18
N ALA A 237 7.35 1.38 2.07
CA ALA A 237 6.55 0.20 1.78
C ALA A 237 5.58 0.45 0.62
N TRP A 238 4.90 1.59 0.61
CA TRP A 238 4.00 1.98 -0.49
C TRP A 238 4.73 2.15 -1.83
N ILE A 239 5.91 2.76 -1.84
CA ILE A 239 6.72 2.91 -3.05
C ILE A 239 7.13 1.54 -3.59
N ALA A 240 7.57 0.63 -2.72
CA ALA A 240 7.96 -0.72 -3.09
C ALA A 240 6.79 -1.53 -3.66
N GLY A 241 5.59 -1.39 -3.06
CA GLY A 241 4.39 -2.13 -3.46
C GLY A 241 3.68 -1.57 -4.69
N VAL A 242 3.58 -0.24 -4.81
CA VAL A 242 2.78 0.43 -5.85
C VAL A 242 3.61 0.89 -7.04
N GLN A 243 4.92 1.07 -6.86
CA GLN A 243 5.86 1.55 -7.90
C GLN A 243 5.35 2.82 -8.63
N PRO A 244 5.04 3.89 -7.88
CA PRO A 244 4.57 5.16 -8.44
C PRO A 244 5.63 5.82 -9.35
N SER A 245 5.22 6.83 -10.13
CA SER A 245 6.20 7.55 -10.96
C SER A 245 7.25 8.29 -10.12
N PRO A 246 8.49 8.46 -10.61
CA PRO A 246 9.56 9.15 -9.87
C PRO A 246 9.20 10.56 -9.41
N SER A 247 8.40 11.30 -10.20
CA SER A 247 7.90 12.62 -9.82
C SER A 247 6.98 12.60 -8.60
N THR A 248 6.17 11.55 -8.47
CA THR A 248 5.29 11.35 -7.31
C THR A 248 6.12 11.00 -6.09
N VAL A 249 7.10 10.09 -6.23
CA VAL A 249 8.05 9.75 -5.15
C VAL A 249 8.75 11.00 -4.63
N ALA A 250 9.36 11.78 -5.52
CA ALA A 250 10.07 13.00 -5.14
C ALA A 250 9.15 14.00 -4.42
N ARG A 251 7.94 14.23 -4.93
CA ARG A 251 6.98 15.17 -4.34
C ARG A 251 6.46 14.69 -2.99
N TRP A 252 6.17 13.40 -2.84
CA TRP A 252 5.60 12.84 -1.61
C TRP A 252 6.66 12.58 -0.54
N THR A 253 7.93 12.41 -0.94
CA THR A 253 9.07 12.30 0.00
C THR A 253 9.10 13.46 0.99
N THR A 254 8.94 14.70 0.53
CA THR A 254 8.92 15.88 1.41
C THR A 254 7.75 15.81 2.40
N VAL A 255 6.57 15.41 1.93
CA VAL A 255 5.36 15.29 2.78
C VAL A 255 5.60 14.29 3.91
N PHE A 256 6.11 13.11 3.58
CA PHE A 256 6.30 12.04 4.56
C PHE A 256 7.48 12.26 5.48
N LYS A 257 8.57 12.90 5.04
CA LYS A 257 9.64 13.34 5.94
C LYS A 257 9.13 14.33 6.98
N THR A 258 8.31 15.29 6.58
CA THR A 258 7.71 16.24 7.52
C THR A 258 6.67 15.59 8.43
N ALA A 259 5.90 14.61 7.93
CA ALA A 259 4.98 13.83 8.75
C ALA A 259 5.70 12.99 9.81
N ASP A 260 6.78 12.31 9.41
CA ASP A 260 7.60 11.45 10.27
C ASP A 260 8.29 12.24 11.40
N ALA A 261 8.73 13.47 11.10
CA ALA A 261 9.25 14.38 12.12
C ALA A 261 8.20 14.83 13.15
N ARG A 262 6.91 14.81 12.80
CA ARG A 262 5.81 15.21 13.70
C ARG A 262 5.22 14.03 14.47
N PHE A 263 5.13 12.87 13.83
CA PHE A 263 4.49 11.67 14.34
C PHE A 263 5.49 10.51 14.30
N SER A 264 5.90 10.05 15.48
CA SER A 264 6.82 8.91 15.63
C SER A 264 6.22 7.58 15.17
N ASP A 265 4.89 7.47 15.18
CA ASP A 265 4.16 6.25 14.82
C ASP A 265 2.92 6.59 14.01
N ALA A 266 2.82 6.04 12.79
CA ALA A 266 1.66 6.24 11.92
C ALA A 266 0.40 5.55 12.46
N SER A 267 0.53 4.52 13.30
CA SER A 267 -0.60 3.74 13.82
C SER A 267 -1.34 4.42 14.97
N THR A 268 -0.75 5.42 15.62
CA THR A 268 -1.31 6.11 16.80
C THR A 268 -1.86 7.51 16.48
N ILE A 269 -1.71 7.99 15.25
CA ILE A 269 -2.19 9.31 14.83
C ILE A 269 -3.72 9.35 14.91
N THR A 270 -4.26 10.28 15.71
CA THR A 270 -5.70 10.55 15.79
C THR A 270 -6.15 11.48 14.66
N VAL A 271 -7.46 11.49 14.36
CA VAL A 271 -8.04 12.37 13.34
C VAL A 271 -7.86 13.84 13.72
N GLU A 272 -7.99 14.15 15.01
CA GLU A 272 -7.83 15.48 15.60
C GLU A 272 -6.39 15.96 15.44
N ALA A 273 -5.40 15.14 15.80
CA ALA A 273 -3.99 15.47 15.66
C ALA A 273 -3.59 15.64 14.18
N ALA A 274 -4.12 14.79 13.29
CA ALA A 274 -3.91 14.92 11.85
C ALA A 274 -4.51 16.24 11.31
N LYS A 275 -5.70 16.61 11.77
CA LYS A 275 -6.38 17.85 11.36
C LYS A 275 -5.66 19.10 11.86
N GLU A 276 -5.30 19.13 13.13
CA GLU A 276 -4.55 20.24 13.73
C GLU A 276 -3.23 20.46 13.00
N TRP A 277 -2.45 19.38 12.83
CA TRP A 277 -1.17 19.46 12.12
C TRP A 277 -1.34 19.90 10.67
N MET A 278 -2.31 19.34 9.93
CA MET A 278 -2.48 19.77 8.53
C MET A 278 -2.92 21.23 8.40
N ASN A 279 -3.69 21.76 9.34
CA ASN A 279 -4.01 23.19 9.34
C ASN A 279 -2.78 24.05 9.70
N SER A 280 -1.92 23.60 10.61
CA SER A 280 -0.69 24.33 10.97
C SER A 280 0.36 24.35 9.85
N LEU A 281 0.25 23.47 8.85
CA LEU A 281 1.07 23.52 7.64
C LEU A 281 0.73 24.69 6.72
N ILE A 282 -0.37 25.40 6.93
CA ILE A 282 -0.75 26.58 6.14
C ILE A 282 -0.03 27.78 6.74
N ASP A 283 0.95 28.30 6.01
CA ASP A 283 1.79 29.42 6.44
C ASP A 283 2.19 30.29 5.22
N GLY A 284 3.03 31.30 5.44
CA GLY A 284 3.53 32.15 4.35
C GLY A 284 4.35 31.42 3.28
N LYS A 285 4.79 30.17 3.54
CA LYS A 285 5.56 29.33 2.61
C LYS A 285 4.68 28.31 1.87
N ARG A 286 3.51 27.97 2.42
CA ARG A 286 2.64 26.92 1.89
C ARG A 286 1.17 27.34 1.92
N SER A 287 0.57 27.42 0.73
CA SER A 287 -0.85 27.73 0.57
C SER A 287 -1.77 26.59 1.02
N ALA A 288 -3.00 26.95 1.41
CA ALA A 288 -4.07 25.99 1.73
C ALA A 288 -4.34 25.00 0.58
N ASP A 289 -4.29 25.48 -0.68
CA ASP A 289 -4.44 24.63 -1.87
C ASP A 289 -3.34 23.56 -1.94
N THR A 290 -2.10 23.93 -1.63
CA THR A 290 -0.97 22.99 -1.62
C THR A 290 -1.17 21.91 -0.56
N VAL A 291 -1.61 22.28 0.64
CA VAL A 291 -1.91 21.31 1.70
C VAL A 291 -3.06 20.38 1.27
N ALA A 292 -4.14 20.94 0.72
CA ALA A 292 -5.35 20.18 0.35
C ALA A 292 -5.14 19.22 -0.83
N THR A 293 -4.38 19.63 -1.85
CA THR A 293 -4.22 18.90 -3.12
C THR A 293 -2.99 18.01 -3.15
N VAL A 294 -1.95 18.33 -2.37
CA VAL A 294 -0.69 17.58 -2.34
C VAL A 294 -0.55 16.77 -1.07
N TRP A 295 -0.51 17.46 0.09
CA TRP A 295 -0.17 16.85 1.38
C TRP A 295 -1.26 15.87 1.79
N ARG A 296 -2.50 16.35 1.87
CA ARG A 296 -3.64 15.51 2.20
C ARG A 296 -3.79 14.36 1.23
N THR A 297 -3.64 14.59 -0.08
CA THR A 297 -3.75 13.53 -1.09
C THR A 297 -2.70 12.45 -0.90
N ALA A 298 -1.44 12.82 -0.65
CA ALA A 298 -0.36 11.89 -0.41
C ALA A 298 -0.61 11.04 0.85
N LEU A 299 -0.87 11.70 1.97
CA LEU A 299 -1.12 11.06 3.27
C LEU A 299 -2.36 10.16 3.20
N LYS A 300 -3.47 10.68 2.70
CA LYS A 300 -4.71 9.90 2.55
C LYS A 300 -4.50 8.66 1.69
N THR A 301 -3.72 8.75 0.60
CA THR A 301 -3.48 7.62 -0.32
C THR A 301 -2.63 6.55 0.32
N VAL A 302 -1.48 6.91 0.88
CA VAL A 302 -0.54 5.95 1.47
C VAL A 302 -1.12 5.31 2.73
N PHE A 303 -1.80 6.07 3.60
CA PHE A 303 -2.46 5.51 4.78
C PHE A 303 -3.63 4.60 4.40
N ALA A 304 -4.41 4.92 3.36
CA ALA A 304 -5.45 4.02 2.87
C ALA A 304 -4.86 2.69 2.37
N TRP A 305 -3.75 2.76 1.64
CA TRP A 305 -3.01 1.56 1.23
C TRP A 305 -2.46 0.78 2.44
N GLY A 306 -1.87 1.48 3.42
CA GLY A 306 -1.37 0.87 4.65
C GLY A 306 -2.43 0.10 5.44
N VAL A 307 -3.67 0.62 5.48
CA VAL A 307 -4.83 -0.10 6.03
C VAL A 307 -5.14 -1.35 5.21
N GLY A 308 -5.13 -1.25 3.87
CA GLY A 308 -5.36 -2.39 2.97
C GLY A 308 -4.33 -3.51 3.14
N GLU A 309 -3.06 -3.16 3.33
CA GLU A 309 -1.96 -4.10 3.60
C GLU A 309 -1.86 -4.54 5.07
N LYS A 310 -2.80 -4.09 5.93
CA LYS A 310 -2.85 -4.39 7.37
C LYS A 310 -1.61 -3.92 8.16
N LEU A 311 -0.87 -2.94 7.64
CA LEU A 311 0.28 -2.31 8.30
C LEU A 311 -0.15 -1.31 9.39
N ILE A 312 -1.35 -0.73 9.26
CA ILE A 312 -1.98 0.17 10.22
C ILE A 312 -3.48 -0.12 10.30
N LYS A 313 -4.13 0.23 11.42
CA LYS A 313 -5.55 -0.09 11.66
C LYS A 313 -6.53 0.88 11.00
N ALA A 314 -6.16 2.16 10.92
CA ALA A 314 -7.04 3.22 10.44
C ALA A 314 -6.28 4.29 9.65
N ASN A 315 -7.01 5.04 8.82
CA ASN A 315 -6.49 6.18 8.09
C ASN A 315 -7.02 7.49 8.69
N PRO A 316 -6.22 8.21 9.51
CA PRO A 316 -6.66 9.43 10.17
C PRO A 316 -6.85 10.60 9.17
N PHE A 317 -6.29 10.50 7.97
CA PHE A 317 -6.39 11.52 6.92
C PHE A 317 -7.59 11.34 5.98
N LYS A 318 -8.41 10.29 6.18
CA LYS A 318 -9.56 9.96 5.31
C LYS A 318 -10.54 11.12 5.20
N ASP A 319 -10.90 11.69 6.34
CA ASP A 319 -11.98 12.67 6.50
C ASP A 319 -11.49 14.08 6.86
N VAL A 320 -10.17 14.30 6.87
CA VAL A 320 -9.65 15.63 7.13
C VAL A 320 -9.94 16.55 5.93
N ARG A 321 -10.60 17.66 6.24
CA ARG A 321 -10.92 18.72 5.28
C ARG A 321 -10.08 19.94 5.56
N ILE A 322 -9.42 20.43 4.53
CA ILE A 322 -8.69 21.70 4.54
C ILE A 322 -9.57 22.71 3.81
N SER A 323 -9.90 23.81 4.51
CA SER A 323 -10.64 24.90 3.89
C SER A 323 -9.69 25.65 2.97
N VAL A 324 -9.98 25.62 1.67
CA VAL A 324 -9.24 26.39 0.67
C VAL A 324 -10.12 27.57 0.29
N PRO A 325 -9.71 28.82 0.58
CA PRO A 325 -10.42 30.00 0.11
C PRO A 325 -10.61 29.91 -1.40
N ARG A 326 -11.80 30.27 -1.89
CA ARG A 326 -12.04 30.33 -3.33
C ARG A 326 -11.08 31.36 -3.92
N LYS A 327 -10.27 30.92 -4.88
CA LYS A 327 -9.42 31.84 -5.64
C LYS A 327 -10.31 32.69 -6.54
N VAL A 328 -10.27 34.00 -6.38
CA VAL A 328 -10.83 34.92 -7.37
C VAL A 328 -10.02 34.74 -8.65
N THR A 329 -10.71 34.42 -9.75
CA THR A 329 -10.13 34.30 -11.08
C THR A 329 -10.70 35.43 -11.90
N GLU A 330 -9.84 36.31 -12.39
CA GLU A 330 -10.20 37.48 -13.20
C GLU A 330 -10.12 37.15 -14.69
N ARG A 331 -9.23 36.23 -15.06
CA ARG A 331 -9.08 35.80 -16.44
C ARG A 331 -10.24 34.90 -16.87
N GLU A 332 -10.98 35.33 -17.89
CA GLU A 332 -12.17 34.63 -18.40
C GLU A 332 -11.86 33.27 -19.05
N THR A 333 -10.63 33.07 -19.54
CA THR A 333 -10.24 31.86 -20.27
C THR A 333 -8.84 31.38 -19.93
N LYS A 334 -8.64 30.06 -19.99
CA LYS A 334 -7.31 29.43 -19.88
C LYS A 334 -6.56 29.40 -21.21
N ALA A 335 -7.21 29.78 -22.30
CA ALA A 335 -6.58 29.94 -23.61
C ALA A 335 -5.74 31.23 -23.66
N PHE A 336 -4.75 31.25 -24.56
CA PHE A 336 -4.21 32.51 -25.04
C PHE A 336 -5.31 33.32 -25.73
N THR A 337 -5.29 34.64 -25.57
CA THR A 337 -6.05 35.54 -26.44
C THR A 337 -5.49 35.47 -27.87
N ALA A 338 -6.18 36.08 -28.84
CA ALA A 338 -5.67 36.14 -30.20
C ALA A 338 -4.32 36.88 -30.24
N GLU A 339 -4.22 38.01 -29.56
CA GLU A 339 -3.05 38.88 -29.51
C GLU A 339 -1.87 38.17 -28.84
N GLU A 340 -2.09 37.49 -27.72
CA GLU A 340 -1.06 36.71 -27.04
C GLU A 340 -0.55 35.56 -27.93
N ALA A 341 -1.45 34.82 -28.57
CA ALA A 341 -1.08 33.72 -29.47
C ALA A 341 -0.30 34.24 -30.68
N GLU A 342 -0.74 35.34 -31.29
CA GLU A 342 -0.05 35.97 -32.42
C GLU A 342 1.33 36.50 -32.02
N ALA A 343 1.46 37.16 -30.87
CA ALA A 343 2.75 37.65 -30.37
C ALA A 343 3.76 36.49 -30.21
N ILE A 344 3.33 35.36 -29.64
CA ILE A 344 4.18 34.18 -29.48
C ILE A 344 4.56 33.58 -30.84
N LEU A 345 3.61 33.44 -31.77
CA LEU A 345 3.89 32.83 -33.07
C LEU A 345 4.72 33.74 -33.98
N ARG A 346 4.52 35.07 -33.94
CA ARG A 346 5.38 36.06 -34.62
C ARG A 346 6.80 36.02 -34.07
N ALA A 347 6.96 36.01 -32.75
CA ALA A 347 8.28 35.88 -32.13
C ALA A 347 8.95 34.53 -32.47
N ALA A 348 8.17 33.46 -32.64
CA ALA A 348 8.69 32.18 -33.09
C ALA A 348 9.20 32.25 -34.54
N LEU A 349 8.51 32.97 -35.43
CA LEU A 349 8.93 33.14 -36.83
C LEU A 349 10.24 33.90 -37.00
N ALA A 350 10.61 34.77 -36.05
CA ALA A 350 11.89 35.50 -36.08
C ALA A 350 13.13 34.59 -36.04
N TYR A 351 12.96 33.30 -35.71
CA TYR A 351 14.02 32.29 -35.76
C TYR A 351 14.02 31.56 -37.12
N GLU A 352 14.44 32.25 -38.19
CA GLU A 352 14.45 31.69 -39.56
C GLU A 352 15.39 30.47 -39.70
N HIS A 353 16.57 30.54 -39.08
CA HIS A 353 17.59 29.49 -39.13
C HIS A 353 18.05 29.09 -37.71
N PRO A 354 17.21 28.34 -36.96
CA PRO A 354 17.49 28.03 -35.55
C PRO A 354 18.66 27.05 -35.40
N LYS A 355 19.75 27.48 -34.78
CA LYS A 355 20.99 26.69 -34.62
C LYS A 355 21.03 25.98 -33.27
N THR A 356 20.59 26.66 -32.21
CA THR A 356 20.62 26.10 -30.85
C THR A 356 19.36 25.29 -30.54
N VAL A 357 19.44 24.41 -29.53
CA VAL A 357 18.28 23.66 -29.02
C VAL A 357 17.14 24.60 -28.62
N ASP A 358 17.46 25.72 -27.98
CA ASP A 358 16.47 26.67 -27.49
C ASP A 358 15.83 27.46 -28.63
N GLU A 359 16.61 27.86 -29.64
CA GLU A 359 16.08 28.49 -30.86
C GLU A 359 15.13 27.54 -31.61
N ARG A 360 15.53 26.28 -31.79
CA ARG A 360 14.66 25.27 -32.44
C ARG A 360 13.37 25.08 -31.67
N ALA A 361 13.46 25.03 -30.34
CA ALA A 361 12.29 24.89 -29.48
C ALA A 361 11.37 26.13 -29.59
N ARG A 362 11.93 27.35 -29.55
CA ARG A 362 11.15 28.60 -29.71
C ARG A 362 10.52 28.72 -31.09
N ARG A 363 11.24 28.30 -32.15
CA ARG A 363 10.74 28.31 -33.53
C ARG A 363 9.57 27.37 -33.76
N TRP A 364 9.66 26.13 -33.28
CA TRP A 364 8.74 25.07 -33.71
C TRP A 364 7.73 24.63 -32.66
N VAL A 365 8.08 24.64 -31.36
CA VAL A 365 7.20 24.10 -30.33
C VAL A 365 5.89 24.88 -30.22
N PRO A 366 5.88 26.24 -30.21
CA PRO A 366 4.62 27.00 -30.19
C PRO A 366 3.73 26.69 -31.39
N TRP A 367 4.31 26.65 -32.60
CA TRP A 367 3.60 26.35 -33.85
C TRP A 367 2.99 24.94 -33.87
N LEU A 368 3.76 23.94 -33.44
CA LEU A 368 3.25 22.57 -33.29
C LEU A 368 2.11 22.52 -32.26
N CYS A 369 2.24 23.20 -31.12
CA CYS A 369 1.19 23.22 -30.10
C CYS A 369 -0.07 23.94 -30.58
N ALA A 370 0.08 25.03 -31.34
CA ALA A 370 -1.02 25.80 -31.90
C ALA A 370 -1.89 24.97 -32.87
N TYR A 371 -1.25 24.09 -33.65
CA TYR A 371 -1.94 23.24 -34.63
C TYR A 371 -2.36 21.86 -34.13
N THR A 372 -1.81 21.37 -33.03
CA THR A 372 -2.10 20.01 -32.54
C THR A 372 -2.77 19.97 -31.17
N GLY A 373 -2.79 21.09 -30.44
CA GLY A 373 -3.21 21.13 -29.03
C GLY A 373 -2.41 20.17 -28.12
N ALA A 374 -1.28 19.65 -28.61
CA ALA A 374 -0.37 18.84 -27.83
C ALA A 374 0.24 19.69 -26.71
N ARG A 375 0.61 19.05 -25.60
CA ARG A 375 1.29 19.76 -24.52
C ARG A 375 2.71 20.07 -25.00
N PRO A 376 3.27 21.26 -24.69
CA PRO A 376 4.67 21.56 -25.01
C PRO A 376 5.64 20.51 -24.48
N GLY A 377 5.34 19.88 -23.33
CA GLY A 377 6.15 18.77 -22.81
C GLY A 377 6.11 17.50 -23.65
N GLU A 378 5.06 17.24 -24.41
CA GLU A 378 5.00 16.12 -25.37
C GLU A 378 5.79 16.48 -26.64
N ILE A 379 5.67 17.73 -27.09
CA ILE A 379 6.37 18.22 -28.28
C ILE A 379 7.88 18.32 -28.05
N THR A 380 8.35 18.82 -26.90
CA THR A 380 9.78 18.92 -26.60
C THR A 380 10.49 17.57 -26.50
N GLN A 381 9.74 16.46 -26.42
CA GLN A 381 10.29 15.10 -26.40
C GLN A 381 10.42 14.50 -27.82
N LEU A 382 9.84 15.13 -28.85
CA LEU A 382 9.82 14.58 -30.21
C LEU A 382 11.22 14.32 -30.76
N ARG A 383 11.30 13.21 -31.50
CA ARG A 383 12.46 12.81 -32.30
C ARG A 383 12.07 12.84 -33.77
N GLY A 384 13.04 12.98 -34.68
CA GLY A 384 12.71 12.92 -36.11
C GLY A 384 12.06 11.60 -36.52
N SER A 385 12.44 10.49 -35.87
CA SER A 385 11.79 9.18 -36.08
C SER A 385 10.32 9.12 -35.67
N ASP A 386 9.84 10.08 -34.88
CA ASP A 386 8.44 10.16 -34.48
C ASP A 386 7.58 10.87 -35.54
N ILE A 387 8.19 11.53 -36.53
CA ILE A 387 7.50 12.17 -37.65
C ILE A 387 7.35 11.15 -38.78
N GLN A 388 6.12 10.99 -39.28
CA GLN A 388 5.77 9.95 -40.23
C GLN A 388 4.94 10.53 -41.36
N LYS A 389 5.27 10.18 -42.60
CA LYS A 389 4.41 10.40 -43.76
C LYS A 389 3.48 9.21 -43.94
N ARG A 390 2.17 9.44 -44.09
CA ARG A 390 1.18 8.40 -44.42
C ARG A 390 0.27 8.95 -45.50
N GLY A 391 0.29 8.33 -46.68
CA GLY A 391 -0.39 8.90 -47.85
C GLY A 391 0.12 10.31 -48.15
N GLY A 392 -0.81 11.26 -48.25
CA GLY A 392 -0.51 12.67 -48.51
C GLY A 392 -0.16 13.50 -47.27
N ASP A 393 -0.39 12.98 -46.06
CA ASP A 393 -0.29 13.77 -44.82
C ASP A 393 0.93 13.38 -43.97
N TYR A 394 1.35 14.32 -43.13
CA TYR A 394 2.37 14.09 -42.12
C TYR A 394 1.75 14.00 -40.74
N PHE A 395 2.35 13.19 -39.88
CA PHE A 395 1.89 12.93 -38.53
C PHE A 395 3.06 12.94 -37.55
N ALA A 396 2.79 13.37 -36.33
CA ALA A 396 3.69 13.18 -35.20
C ALA A 396 3.16 12.09 -34.27
N ARG A 397 3.98 11.06 -34.00
CA ARG A 397 3.67 10.00 -33.04
C ARG A 397 4.15 10.39 -31.65
N LEU A 398 3.23 10.86 -30.81
CA LEU A 398 3.50 11.14 -29.40
C LEU A 398 3.53 9.81 -28.64
N SER A 399 4.71 9.31 -28.31
CA SER A 399 4.92 7.98 -27.72
C SER A 399 5.58 8.04 -26.33
N PRO A 400 5.17 7.19 -25.37
CA PRO A 400 5.85 7.04 -24.08
C PRO A 400 7.33 6.63 -24.22
N SER A 401 7.74 6.07 -25.36
CA SER A 401 9.14 5.73 -25.66
C SER A 401 10.04 6.96 -25.87
N ALA A 402 9.47 8.12 -26.19
CA ALA A 402 10.20 9.37 -26.33
C ALA A 402 10.38 10.11 -24.98
N GLY A 403 9.54 9.77 -24.00
CA GLY A 403 9.60 10.27 -22.63
C GLY A 403 8.22 10.25 -21.95
N LYS A 404 8.09 10.98 -20.84
CA LYS A 404 6.89 10.95 -20.00
C LYS A 404 5.66 11.51 -20.73
N ILE A 405 4.68 10.65 -20.96
CA ILE A 405 3.31 11.00 -21.37
C ILE A 405 2.35 10.66 -20.23
N LYS A 406 1.52 11.63 -19.81
CA LYS A 406 0.62 11.49 -18.66
C LYS A 406 -0.34 10.30 -18.78
N THR A 407 -0.83 10.04 -19.99
CA THR A 407 -1.79 8.94 -20.26
C THR A 407 -1.10 7.59 -20.46
N ARG A 408 0.24 7.55 -20.55
CA ARG A 408 1.05 6.36 -20.87
C ARG A 408 0.65 5.64 -22.16
N THR A 409 -0.12 6.29 -23.02
CA THR A 409 -0.59 5.74 -24.30
C THR A 409 -0.02 6.56 -25.44
N ALA A 410 0.43 5.87 -26.49
CA ALA A 410 0.86 6.54 -27.70
C ALA A 410 -0.35 7.09 -28.47
N ARG A 411 -0.20 8.25 -29.09
CA ARG A 411 -1.19 8.78 -30.05
C ARG A 411 -0.49 9.42 -31.24
N THR A 412 -1.11 9.28 -32.40
CA THR A 412 -0.65 9.90 -33.64
C THR A 412 -1.50 11.14 -33.88
N VAL A 413 -0.85 12.29 -34.03
CA VAL A 413 -1.52 13.57 -34.31
C VAL A 413 -1.15 14.04 -35.71
N PRO A 414 -2.11 14.48 -36.53
CA PRO A 414 -1.81 15.01 -37.86
C PRO A 414 -1.10 16.36 -37.75
N LEU A 415 -0.20 16.63 -38.71
CA LEU A 415 0.46 17.92 -38.86
C LEU A 415 -0.28 18.71 -39.94
N HIS A 416 -0.68 19.92 -39.58
CA HIS A 416 -1.36 20.84 -40.50
C HIS A 416 -0.43 21.23 -41.67
N GLU A 417 -0.96 21.34 -42.89
CA GLU A 417 -0.24 21.71 -44.12
C GLU A 417 0.62 22.97 -43.99
N HIS A 418 0.12 24.00 -43.29
CA HIS A 418 0.88 25.22 -42.98
C HIS A 418 2.21 24.95 -42.25
N LEU A 419 2.34 23.91 -41.42
CA LEU A 419 3.63 23.54 -40.82
C LEU A 419 4.59 22.97 -41.86
N VAL A 420 4.07 22.21 -42.82
CA VAL A 420 4.84 21.64 -43.93
C VAL A 420 5.36 22.77 -44.83
N GLU A 421 4.48 23.71 -45.20
CA GLU A 421 4.83 24.90 -45.99
C GLU A 421 5.87 25.79 -45.30
N GLN A 422 5.80 25.91 -43.96
CA GLN A 422 6.80 26.64 -43.18
C GLN A 422 8.17 25.97 -43.13
N GLY A 423 8.32 24.75 -43.66
CA GLY A 423 9.59 24.01 -43.70
C GLY A 423 9.83 23.09 -42.51
N PHE A 424 8.80 22.73 -41.72
CA PHE A 424 8.99 21.86 -40.56
C PHE A 424 9.52 20.47 -40.95
N ILE A 425 9.06 19.92 -42.08
CA ILE A 425 9.50 18.60 -42.54
C ILE A 425 10.97 18.63 -42.97
N GLN A 426 11.38 19.65 -43.74
CA GLN A 426 12.79 19.84 -44.10
C GLN A 426 13.67 19.96 -42.86
N PHE A 427 13.24 20.74 -41.87
CA PHE A 427 13.93 20.86 -40.59
C PHE A 427 14.08 19.51 -39.87
N VAL A 428 13.05 18.65 -39.91
CA VAL A 428 13.11 17.31 -39.31
C VAL A 428 14.09 16.41 -40.07
N ASP A 429 14.07 16.45 -41.39
CA ASP A 429 14.97 15.67 -42.24
C ASP A 429 16.44 16.06 -42.00
N ASP A 430 16.74 17.36 -41.91
CA ASP A 430 18.07 17.89 -41.61
C ASP A 430 18.60 17.44 -40.23
N MET A 431 17.71 17.28 -39.25
CA MET A 431 18.05 16.83 -37.89
C MET A 431 18.22 15.30 -37.79
N GLY A 432 17.71 14.55 -38.77
CA GLY A 432 17.70 13.08 -38.78
C GLY A 432 16.80 12.46 -37.70
N SER A 433 17.06 11.20 -37.35
CA SER A 433 16.18 10.41 -36.46
C SER A 433 16.23 10.79 -34.98
N GLY A 434 17.14 11.68 -34.58
CA GLY A 434 17.42 12.02 -33.19
C GLY A 434 16.43 13.01 -32.55
N PRO A 435 16.69 13.41 -31.29
CA PRO A 435 15.93 14.44 -30.59
C PRO A 435 15.89 15.79 -31.32
N LEU A 436 14.71 16.38 -31.49
CA LEU A 436 14.56 17.66 -32.18
C LEU A 436 14.87 18.86 -31.27
N PHE A 437 14.46 18.79 -29.99
CA PHE A 437 14.41 19.92 -29.06
C PHE A 437 15.16 19.71 -27.74
N TYR A 438 16.06 18.73 -27.68
CA TYR A 438 16.93 18.54 -26.54
C TYR A 438 18.21 17.82 -26.93
N THR A 439 19.27 17.99 -26.15
CA THR A 439 20.49 17.21 -26.31
C THR A 439 20.33 15.88 -25.59
N ARG A 440 20.56 14.77 -26.31
CA ARG A 440 20.58 13.44 -25.71
C ARG A 440 21.71 13.38 -24.69
N ARG A 441 21.40 12.91 -23.48
CA ARG A 441 22.42 12.64 -22.47
C ARG A 441 23.22 11.41 -22.89
N PRO A 442 24.57 11.44 -22.88
CA PRO A 442 25.36 10.26 -23.19
C PRO A 442 25.12 9.17 -22.13
N ALA A 443 25.15 7.90 -22.55
CA ALA A 443 24.89 6.77 -21.66
C ALA A 443 25.87 6.69 -20.47
N SER A 444 27.08 7.25 -20.64
CA SER A 444 28.12 7.35 -19.62
C SER A 444 27.84 8.39 -18.53
N ALA A 445 26.91 9.32 -18.75
CA ALA A 445 26.63 10.36 -17.78
C ALA A 445 25.69 9.81 -16.71
N GLY A 446 26.22 9.08 -15.71
CA GLY A 446 25.62 8.82 -14.39
C GLY A 446 24.10 8.50 -14.29
N PRO A 447 23.49 8.60 -13.10
CA PRO A 447 22.05 8.39 -12.93
C PRO A 447 21.22 9.46 -13.64
N GLU A 448 20.03 9.07 -14.12
CA GLU A 448 19.11 10.00 -14.78
C GLU A 448 18.77 11.19 -13.85
N PRO A 449 18.69 12.42 -14.39
CA PRO A 449 18.35 13.57 -13.58
C PRO A 449 16.86 13.52 -13.22
N VAL A 450 16.48 14.09 -12.07
CA VAL A 450 15.07 14.18 -11.64
C VAL A 450 14.20 14.83 -12.74
N GLN A 451 14.76 15.81 -13.46
CA GLN A 451 14.16 16.48 -14.60
C GLN A 451 14.94 16.17 -15.88
N SER A 452 14.24 15.62 -16.88
CA SER A 452 14.80 15.29 -18.19
C SER A 452 15.21 16.53 -18.99
N PRO A 453 16.15 16.41 -19.95
CA PRO A 453 16.51 17.50 -20.86
C PRO A 453 15.30 18.14 -21.57
N ALA A 454 14.33 17.33 -22.04
CA ALA A 454 13.12 17.82 -22.68
C ALA A 454 12.20 18.61 -21.71
N GLU A 455 12.12 18.20 -20.43
CA GLU A 455 11.38 18.93 -19.39
C GLU A 455 12.03 20.30 -19.10
N ARG A 456 13.38 20.40 -19.16
CA ARG A 456 14.11 21.68 -19.02
C ARG A 456 13.90 22.59 -20.22
N THR A 457 13.90 22.05 -21.44
CA THR A 457 13.55 22.84 -22.65
C THR A 457 12.14 23.41 -22.53
N ARG A 458 11.15 22.61 -22.10
CA ARG A 458 9.78 23.07 -21.87
C ARG A 458 9.70 24.21 -20.85
N GLU A 459 10.49 24.15 -19.78
CA GLU A 459 10.53 25.19 -18.76
C GLU A 459 11.10 26.50 -19.31
N ARG A 460 12.25 26.44 -20.00
CA ARG A 460 12.86 27.59 -20.69
C ARG A 460 11.93 28.19 -21.74
N LEU A 461 11.16 27.36 -22.46
CA LEU A 461 10.14 27.84 -23.38
C LEU A 461 9.03 28.62 -22.66
N GLY A 462 8.59 28.14 -21.50
CA GLY A 462 7.62 28.86 -20.66
C GLY A 462 8.14 30.22 -20.19
N GLN A 463 9.42 30.29 -19.78
CA GLN A 463 10.08 31.55 -19.40
C GLN A 463 10.20 32.50 -20.61
N TRP A 464 10.55 31.99 -21.79
CA TRP A 464 10.59 32.76 -23.02
C TRP A 464 9.22 33.37 -23.35
N VAL A 465 8.12 32.60 -23.26
CA VAL A 465 6.76 33.15 -23.46
C VAL A 465 6.46 34.31 -22.48
N ARG A 466 6.89 34.19 -21.21
CA ARG A 466 6.76 35.30 -20.25
C ARG A 466 7.57 36.53 -20.65
N SER A 467 8.77 36.34 -21.19
CA SER A 467 9.63 37.44 -21.66
C SER A 467 9.06 38.23 -22.84
N LEU A 468 8.08 37.66 -23.56
CA LEU A 468 7.36 38.33 -24.65
C LEU A 468 6.22 39.25 -24.17
N GLY A 469 6.08 39.46 -22.85
CA GLY A 469 5.02 40.31 -22.27
C GLY A 469 3.74 39.57 -21.89
N ILE A 470 3.64 38.25 -22.11
CA ILE A 470 2.51 37.44 -21.65
C ILE A 470 2.70 37.10 -20.17
N THR A 471 2.44 38.06 -19.27
CA THR A 471 2.79 37.98 -17.84
C THR A 471 1.63 37.65 -16.90
N ASP A 472 0.40 37.52 -17.42
CA ASP A 472 -0.79 37.17 -16.62
C ASP A 472 -0.53 35.93 -15.72
N PRO A 473 -0.59 36.09 -14.38
CA PRO A 473 -0.26 35.02 -13.44
C PRO A 473 -1.27 33.87 -13.43
N GLU A 474 -2.50 34.09 -13.92
CA GLU A 474 -3.56 33.08 -14.01
C GLU A 474 -3.41 32.19 -15.23
N LEU A 475 -2.75 32.70 -16.27
CA LEU A 475 -2.41 31.95 -17.46
C LEU A 475 -1.26 30.98 -17.19
N ARG A 476 -1.36 29.76 -17.72
CA ARG A 476 -0.26 28.78 -17.71
C ARG A 476 0.19 28.52 -19.15
N PRO A 477 1.29 29.13 -19.64
CA PRO A 477 1.72 28.99 -21.03
C PRO A 477 1.84 27.55 -21.52
N ASN A 478 2.32 26.66 -20.64
CA ASN A 478 2.46 25.23 -20.92
C ASN A 478 1.14 24.45 -21.10
N HIS A 479 0.00 25.05 -20.78
CA HIS A 479 -1.33 24.48 -20.94
C HIS A 479 -2.25 25.32 -21.84
N ALA A 480 -1.95 26.60 -21.99
CA ALA A 480 -2.76 27.56 -22.73
C ALA A 480 -2.94 27.17 -24.20
N TRP A 481 -1.89 26.69 -24.88
CA TRP A 481 -2.00 26.23 -26.28
C TRP A 481 -3.08 25.18 -26.52
N ARG A 482 -3.23 24.23 -25.59
CA ARG A 482 -4.26 23.20 -25.70
C ARG A 482 -5.67 23.78 -25.57
N HIS A 483 -5.86 24.75 -24.68
CA HIS A 483 -7.12 25.48 -24.55
C HIS A 483 -7.38 26.35 -25.77
N THR A 484 -6.36 27.05 -26.29
CA THR A 484 -6.44 27.82 -27.54
C THR A 484 -6.82 26.95 -28.72
N PHE A 485 -6.20 25.78 -28.87
CA PHE A 485 -6.55 24.82 -29.93
C PHE A 485 -8.00 24.37 -29.83
N LYS A 486 -8.48 23.94 -28.64
CA LYS A 486 -9.89 23.51 -28.48
C LYS A 486 -10.87 24.64 -28.76
N ALA A 487 -10.64 25.84 -28.22
CA ALA A 487 -11.51 26.98 -28.45
C ALA A 487 -11.56 27.38 -29.93
N ARG A 488 -10.42 27.35 -30.62
CA ARG A 488 -10.33 27.63 -32.06
C ARG A 488 -10.96 26.51 -32.89
N ALA A 489 -10.75 25.24 -32.53
CA ALA A 489 -11.37 24.09 -33.20
C ALA A 489 -12.90 24.20 -33.16
N GLU A 490 -13.45 24.48 -31.97
CA GLU A 490 -14.89 24.64 -31.77
C GLU A 490 -15.46 25.82 -32.54
N ARG A 491 -14.79 26.98 -32.52
CA ARG A 491 -15.19 28.18 -33.30
C ARG A 491 -15.29 27.92 -34.80
N PHE A 492 -14.50 26.97 -35.32
CA PHE A 492 -14.47 26.61 -36.74
C PHE A 492 -15.21 25.28 -37.03
N GLY A 493 -16.07 24.84 -36.12
CA GLY A 493 -16.99 23.72 -36.36
C GLY A 493 -16.35 22.33 -36.28
N MET A 494 -15.11 22.19 -35.80
CA MET A 494 -14.53 20.88 -35.55
C MET A 494 -15.23 20.22 -34.37
N SER A 495 -15.82 19.06 -34.59
CA SER A 495 -16.54 18.35 -33.53
C SER A 495 -15.63 18.00 -32.35
N GLU A 496 -16.21 17.96 -31.15
CA GLU A 496 -15.51 17.57 -29.93
C GLU A 496 -14.83 16.20 -30.06
N ARG A 497 -15.46 15.26 -30.79
CA ARG A 497 -14.90 13.93 -31.07
C ARG A 497 -13.51 14.00 -31.72
N TYR A 498 -13.31 14.87 -32.70
CA TYR A 498 -12.02 15.03 -33.37
C TYR A 498 -11.04 15.85 -32.53
N SER A 499 -11.48 16.96 -31.96
CA SER A 499 -10.59 17.81 -31.16
C SER A 499 -10.09 17.09 -29.88
N ASP A 500 -10.91 16.25 -29.25
CA ASP A 500 -10.50 15.41 -28.12
C ASP A 500 -9.59 14.26 -28.53
N ALA A 501 -9.81 13.67 -29.70
CA ALA A 501 -8.92 12.63 -30.23
C ALA A 501 -7.52 13.20 -30.56
N ILE A 502 -7.46 14.35 -31.24
CA ILE A 502 -6.20 15.06 -31.55
C ILE A 502 -5.46 15.43 -30.27
N THR A 503 -6.17 16.06 -29.34
CA THR A 503 -5.55 16.48 -28.08
C THR A 503 -5.27 15.29 -27.14
N GLY A 504 -5.95 14.15 -27.29
CA GLY A 504 -5.78 12.96 -26.45
C GLY A 504 -6.49 13.06 -25.10
N HIS A 505 -7.70 13.61 -25.06
CA HIS A 505 -8.57 13.50 -23.88
C HIS A 505 -9.18 12.10 -23.80
N ALA A 506 -9.28 11.57 -22.58
CA ALA A 506 -9.96 10.30 -22.34
C ALA A 506 -11.48 10.53 -22.42
N PRO A 507 -12.24 9.65 -23.11
CA PRO A 507 -13.69 9.79 -23.18
C PRO A 507 -14.28 9.64 -21.76
N PRO A 508 -15.29 10.47 -21.40
CA PRO A 508 -15.89 10.42 -20.08
C PRO A 508 -16.74 9.18 -19.84
N THR A 509 -17.18 8.49 -20.91
CA THR A 509 -18.02 7.29 -20.85
C THR A 509 -17.54 6.23 -21.84
N ALA A 510 -17.84 4.96 -21.56
CA ALA A 510 -17.54 3.85 -22.47
C ALA A 510 -18.24 4.02 -23.84
N GLY A 511 -19.46 4.58 -23.86
CA GLY A 511 -20.20 4.87 -25.09
C GLY A 511 -19.46 5.83 -26.02
N ARG A 512 -18.86 6.90 -25.47
CA ARG A 512 -18.03 7.87 -26.22
C ARG A 512 -16.67 7.29 -26.64
N ALA A 513 -16.30 6.10 -26.19
CA ALA A 513 -15.10 5.40 -26.64
C ALA A 513 -15.32 4.63 -27.96
N TYR A 514 -16.57 4.29 -28.31
CA TYR A 514 -16.89 3.70 -29.60
C TYR A 514 -16.72 4.73 -30.72
N GLY A 515 -16.14 4.29 -31.85
CA GLY A 515 -15.87 5.16 -32.99
C GLY A 515 -14.71 6.14 -32.76
N LYS A 516 -13.66 5.74 -32.05
CA LYS A 516 -12.44 6.55 -31.99
C LYS A 516 -11.92 6.81 -33.42
N PRO A 517 -11.77 8.08 -33.85
CA PRO A 517 -11.28 8.37 -35.19
C PRO A 517 -9.90 7.77 -35.44
N ILE A 518 -9.67 7.30 -36.67
CA ILE A 518 -8.34 6.87 -37.11
C ILE A 518 -7.50 8.09 -37.50
N PRO A 519 -6.15 7.97 -37.58
CA PRO A 519 -5.28 9.10 -37.92
C PRO A 519 -5.71 9.84 -39.20
N GLU A 520 -6.18 9.11 -40.20
CA GLU A 520 -6.61 9.65 -41.49
C GLU A 520 -7.87 10.53 -41.33
N ASP A 521 -8.85 10.13 -40.51
CA ASP A 521 -10.00 10.99 -40.17
C ASP A 521 -9.56 12.28 -39.46
N LEU A 522 -8.53 12.18 -38.61
CA LEU A 522 -7.99 13.35 -37.90
C LEU A 522 -7.26 14.28 -38.87
N ALA A 523 -6.61 13.75 -39.90
CA ALA A 523 -5.98 14.55 -40.94
C ALA A 523 -7.02 15.34 -41.74
N GLU A 524 -8.14 14.71 -42.13
CA GLU A 524 -9.26 15.44 -42.77
C GLU A 524 -9.78 16.57 -41.87
N ALA A 525 -9.99 16.28 -40.59
CA ALA A 525 -10.44 17.29 -39.63
C ALA A 525 -9.41 18.43 -39.45
N ILE A 526 -8.11 18.14 -39.46
CA ILE A 526 -7.10 19.19 -39.28
C ILE A 526 -6.98 20.11 -40.49
N ARG A 527 -7.27 19.63 -41.71
CA ARG A 527 -7.25 20.48 -42.92
C ARG A 527 -8.31 21.58 -42.88
N THR A 528 -9.43 21.35 -42.20
CA THR A 528 -10.46 22.38 -42.00
C THR A 528 -10.09 23.36 -40.88
N PHE A 529 -9.03 23.08 -40.11
CA PHE A 529 -8.59 23.98 -39.05
C PHE A 529 -7.95 25.24 -39.67
N PRO A 530 -8.33 26.45 -39.24
CA PRO A 530 -7.92 27.68 -39.92
C PRO A 530 -6.43 27.97 -39.76
N ARG A 531 -5.78 28.34 -40.87
CA ARG A 531 -4.40 28.86 -40.87
C ARG A 531 -4.26 30.09 -39.96
N TYR A 532 -3.15 30.20 -39.21
CA TYR A 532 -2.77 31.43 -38.54
C TYR A 532 -2.23 32.40 -39.59
N ARG A 533 -2.85 33.57 -39.73
CA ARG A 533 -2.43 34.64 -40.65
C ARG A 533 -1.65 35.66 -39.83
N LEU A 534 -0.33 35.68 -39.97
CA LEU A 534 0.57 36.58 -39.23
C LEU A 534 1.28 37.51 -40.20
#